data_AF-A0A0F9J0B7-F1
#
_entry.id   AF-A0A0F9J0B7-F1
#
_cell.length_a   1.000
_cell.length_b   1.000
_cell.length_c   1.000
_cell.angle_alpha   90.00
_cell.angle_beta   90.00
_cell.angle_gamma   90.00
#
_symmetry.space_group_name_H-M   'P 1'
#
loop_
_entity.id
_entity.type
_entity.pdbx_description
1 polymer ?
#
loop_
_entity_poly.entity_id
_entity_poly.type
_entity_poly.pdbx_seq_one_letter_code
_entity_poly.pdbx_strand_id
1 'polypeptide(L)'
;MNILLLYAHAFRSCRYQRDLSLDSIKRYVDTFEYLIEGSSRITWHEIYHAGMKISSKNNGWRKVRAMARGNMVLNPDFIERQIGLLVQNQSNLTPEEFFITFEDIHPYNDGNGRVGEILFYRLTGSFAVPSFN
;
A
#
# COMPACT_ATOMS: atom_id res chain seq x y z
N MET A 1 8.46 13.49 10.54
CA MET A 1 8.48 13.88 9.10
C MET A 1 7.89 15.27 8.94
N ASN A 2 8.39 16.09 8.01
CA ASN A 2 7.82 17.40 7.70
C ASN A 2 6.53 17.25 6.88
N ILE A 3 5.44 17.91 7.29
CA ILE A 3 4.15 17.81 6.62
C ILE A 3 4.18 18.26 5.15
N LEU A 4 4.95 19.29 4.80
CA LEU A 4 5.11 19.71 3.41
C LEU A 4 5.77 18.63 2.54
N LEU A 5 6.70 17.85 3.10
CA LEU A 5 7.33 16.73 2.40
C LEU A 5 6.33 15.59 2.17
N LEU A 6 5.45 15.31 3.15
CA LEU A 6 4.39 14.32 2.99
C LEU A 6 3.42 14.72 1.87
N TYR A 7 2.94 15.96 1.87
CA TYR A 7 2.04 16.46 0.82
C TYR A 7 2.70 16.48 -0.56
N ALA A 8 3.98 16.87 -0.64
CA ALA A 8 4.74 16.81 -1.89
C ALA A 8 4.89 15.38 -2.41
N HIS A 9 5.14 14.41 -1.52
CA HIS A 9 5.22 13.01 -1.89
C HIS A 9 3.86 12.44 -2.31
N ALA A 10 2.80 12.72 -1.54
CA ALA A 10 1.43 12.35 -1.86
C ALA A 10 1.03 12.86 -3.25
N PHE A 11 1.32 14.14 -3.55
CA PHE A 11 1.09 14.74 -4.86
C PHE A 11 1.85 13.99 -5.97
N ARG A 12 3.14 13.66 -5.75
CA ARG A 12 3.96 12.92 -6.72
C ARG A 12 3.40 11.52 -6.99
N SER A 13 3.05 10.76 -5.94
CA SER A 13 2.52 9.40 -6.07
C SER A 13 1.18 9.40 -6.79
N CYS A 14 0.27 10.30 -6.39
CA CYS A 14 -1.02 10.53 -7.04
C CYS A 14 -0.86 10.91 -8.53
N ARG A 15 0.11 11.79 -8.85
CA ARG A 15 0.44 12.15 -10.24
C ARG A 15 0.91 10.96 -11.07
N TYR A 16 1.81 10.15 -10.52
CA TYR A 16 2.35 8.97 -11.19
C TYR A 16 1.24 7.98 -11.55
N GLN A 17 0.26 7.82 -10.66
CA GLN A 17 -0.91 6.96 -10.85
C GLN A 17 -2.06 7.64 -11.62
N ARG A 18 -1.83 8.84 -12.18
CA ARG A 18 -2.79 9.63 -12.98
C ARG A 18 -4.08 9.96 -12.22
N ASP A 19 -3.98 10.12 -10.91
CA ASP A 19 -5.10 10.39 -9.99
C ASP A 19 -4.77 11.61 -9.12
N LEU A 20 -4.84 12.80 -9.71
CA LEU A 20 -4.45 14.09 -9.09
C LEU A 20 -5.57 14.80 -8.34
N SER A 21 -6.67 14.12 -8.02
CA SER A 21 -7.76 14.77 -7.30
C SER A 21 -7.30 15.18 -5.89
N LEU A 22 -7.80 16.31 -5.39
CA LEU A 22 -7.54 16.74 -4.02
C LEU A 22 -7.97 15.67 -3.00
N ASP A 23 -9.05 14.96 -3.29
CA ASP A 23 -9.54 13.87 -2.44
C ASP A 23 -8.56 12.69 -2.40
N SER A 24 -7.92 12.35 -3.52
CA SER A 24 -6.90 11.29 -3.58
C SER A 24 -5.65 11.65 -2.78
N ILE A 25 -5.23 12.92 -2.82
CA ILE A 25 -4.12 13.42 -2.01
C ILE A 25 -4.48 13.37 -0.53
N LYS A 26 -5.68 13.85 -0.14
CA LYS A 26 -6.15 13.77 1.26
C LYS A 26 -6.20 12.34 1.76
N ARG A 27 -6.78 11.42 0.98
CA ARG A 27 -6.82 9.99 1.30
C ARG A 27 -5.43 9.39 1.47
N TYR A 28 -4.46 9.80 0.66
CA TYR A 28 -3.06 9.40 0.84
C TYR A 28 -2.54 9.83 2.21
N VAL A 29 -2.68 11.11 2.55
CA VAL A 29 -2.23 11.67 3.83
C VAL A 29 -2.93 10.99 5.01
N ASP A 30 -4.25 10.84 4.96
CA ASP A 30 -5.04 10.19 6.02
C ASP A 30 -4.64 8.72 6.20
N THR A 31 -4.33 8.02 5.09
CA THR A 31 -3.86 6.63 5.13
C THR A 31 -2.45 6.54 5.71
N PHE A 32 -1.59 7.51 5.38
CA PHE A 32 -0.25 7.62 5.93
C PHE A 32 -0.29 7.81 7.44
N GLU A 33 -1.03 8.80 7.93
CA GLU A 33 -1.17 9.07 9.37
C GLU A 33 -1.71 7.84 10.10
N TYR A 34 -2.78 7.22 9.57
CA TYR A 34 -3.33 5.98 10.10
C TYR A 34 -2.31 4.85 10.23
N LEU A 35 -1.47 4.63 9.21
CA LEU A 35 -0.48 3.55 9.24
C LEU A 35 0.72 3.87 10.14
N ILE A 36 1.08 5.14 10.33
CA ILE A 36 2.23 5.52 11.18
C ILE A 36 1.87 5.61 12.66
N GLU A 37 0.62 5.97 12.98
CA GLU A 37 0.08 5.92 14.34
C GLU A 37 -0.27 4.49 14.80
N GLY A 38 -0.15 3.53 13.90
CA GLY A 38 -0.41 2.12 14.14
C GLY A 38 0.54 1.47 15.14
N SER A 39 0.36 0.17 15.36
CA SER A 39 1.16 -0.57 16.34
C SER A 39 2.63 -0.73 15.90
N SER A 40 3.53 -1.22 16.75
CA SER A 40 4.93 -1.43 16.34
C SER A 40 5.09 -2.47 15.23
N ARG A 41 4.12 -3.38 15.09
CA ARG A 41 4.10 -4.45 14.10
C ARG A 41 2.96 -4.23 13.11
N ILE A 42 3.20 -4.39 11.82
CA ILE A 42 2.12 -4.25 10.82
C ILE A 42 1.15 -5.43 10.97
N THR A 43 -0.14 -5.14 11.05
CA THR A 43 -1.20 -6.15 11.18
C THR A 43 -2.02 -6.28 9.91
N TRP A 44 -2.69 -7.43 9.78
CA TRP A 44 -3.63 -7.67 8.69
C TRP A 44 -4.76 -6.63 8.65
N HIS A 45 -5.27 -6.23 9.83
CA HIS A 45 -6.34 -5.25 9.96
C HIS A 45 -5.90 -3.87 9.46
N GLU A 46 -4.69 -3.43 9.82
CA GLU A 46 -4.14 -2.16 9.33
C GLU A 46 -4.02 -2.15 7.81
N ILE A 47 -3.54 -3.24 7.21
CA ILE A 47 -3.48 -3.37 5.76
C ILE A 47 -4.90 -3.23 5.19
N TYR A 48 -5.86 -4.06 5.64
CA TYR A 48 -7.25 -4.03 5.15
C TYR A 48 -7.88 -2.62 5.20
N HIS A 49 -7.72 -1.92 6.33
CA HIS A 49 -8.25 -0.57 6.52
C HIS A 49 -7.51 0.48 5.68
N ALA A 50 -6.20 0.35 5.49
CA ALA A 50 -5.45 1.23 4.61
C ALA A 50 -5.98 1.15 3.17
N GLY A 51 -6.33 -0.05 2.69
CA GLY A 51 -6.96 -0.23 1.39
C GLY A 51 -8.28 0.51 1.23
N MET A 52 -9.14 0.49 2.24
CA MET A 52 -10.41 1.22 2.20
C MET A 52 -10.23 2.74 2.32
N LYS A 53 -9.19 3.20 3.02
CA LYS A 53 -8.88 4.64 3.17
C LYS A 53 -8.30 5.22 1.88
N ILE A 54 -7.35 4.52 1.26
CA ILE A 54 -6.54 5.06 0.16
C ILE A 54 -7.34 5.37 -1.10
N SER A 55 -8.44 4.65 -1.36
CA SER A 55 -9.27 4.83 -2.53
C SER A 55 -10.74 4.53 -2.24
N SER A 56 -11.63 5.40 -2.72
CA SER A 56 -13.08 5.22 -2.65
C SER A 56 -13.61 4.08 -3.54
N LYS A 57 -12.77 3.51 -4.42
CA LYS A 57 -13.12 2.36 -5.27
C LYS A 57 -12.97 1.02 -4.55
N ASN A 58 -12.43 1.02 -3.34
CA ASN A 58 -12.21 -0.19 -2.55
C ASN A 58 -13.37 -0.40 -1.59
N ASN A 59 -13.86 -1.64 -1.53
CA ASN A 59 -14.85 -2.11 -0.57
C ASN A 59 -14.39 -3.46 0.00
N GLY A 60 -13.21 -3.42 0.63
CA GLY A 60 -12.43 -4.59 1.02
C GLY A 60 -11.49 -5.09 -0.10
N TRP A 61 -11.14 -6.37 -0.05
CA TRP A 61 -10.29 -7.02 -1.05
C TRP A 61 -10.94 -6.99 -2.44
N ARG A 62 -10.12 -6.93 -3.49
CA ARG A 62 -10.65 -7.08 -4.85
C ARG A 62 -11.29 -8.45 -5.02
N LYS A 63 -12.39 -8.49 -5.77
CA LYS A 63 -13.15 -9.72 -6.05
C LYS A 63 -12.88 -10.30 -7.44
N VAL A 64 -12.11 -9.57 -8.25
CA VAL A 64 -11.75 -9.95 -9.62
C VAL A 64 -10.24 -10.02 -9.75
N ARG A 65 -9.78 -10.77 -10.75
CA ARG A 65 -8.36 -10.72 -11.13
C ARG A 65 -8.04 -9.35 -11.73
N ALA A 66 -6.84 -8.89 -11.44
CA ALA A 66 -6.31 -7.65 -11.98
C ALA A 66 -4.99 -7.94 -12.72
N MET A 67 -4.51 -6.93 -13.44
CA MET A 67 -3.17 -6.91 -14.00
C MET A 67 -2.39 -5.84 -13.25
N ALA A 68 -1.18 -6.17 -12.80
CA ALA A 68 -0.22 -5.21 -12.28
C ALA A 68 1.09 -5.41 -13.02
N ARG A 69 1.67 -4.31 -13.52
CA ARG A 69 2.98 -4.32 -14.20
C ARG A 69 3.06 -5.33 -15.36
N GLY A 70 1.97 -5.45 -16.13
CA GLY A 70 1.91 -6.37 -17.26
C GLY A 70 1.72 -7.85 -16.90
N ASN A 71 1.64 -8.19 -15.62
CA ASN A 71 1.43 -9.56 -15.15
C ASN A 71 0.06 -9.74 -14.48
N MET A 72 -0.48 -10.94 -14.60
CA MET A 72 -1.68 -11.35 -13.86
C MET A 72 -1.32 -11.48 -12.38
N VAL A 73 -2.00 -10.74 -11.51
CA VAL A 73 -1.76 -10.84 -10.07
C VAL A 73 -2.50 -12.04 -9.45
N LEU A 74 -2.23 -12.30 -8.17
CA LEU A 74 -2.80 -13.37 -7.38
C LEU A 74 -4.33 -13.54 -7.59
N ASN A 75 -4.83 -14.78 -7.59
CA ASN A 75 -6.28 -15.01 -7.58
C ASN A 75 -6.90 -14.35 -6.32
N PRO A 76 -7.95 -13.52 -6.44
CA PRO A 76 -8.58 -12.87 -5.30
C PRO A 76 -8.90 -13.78 -4.11
N ASP A 77 -9.25 -15.04 -4.37
CA ASP A 77 -9.57 -16.04 -3.33
C ASP A 77 -8.43 -16.29 -2.33
N PHE A 78 -7.19 -15.95 -2.69
CA PHE A 78 -6.02 -16.15 -1.85
C PHE A 78 -5.53 -14.88 -1.16
N ILE A 79 -6.09 -13.70 -1.45
CA ILE A 79 -5.59 -12.42 -0.95
C ILE A 79 -5.50 -12.41 0.58
N GLU A 80 -6.60 -12.74 1.24
CA GLU A 80 -6.67 -12.67 2.71
C GLU A 80 -5.62 -13.57 3.37
N ARG A 81 -5.49 -14.80 2.88
CA ARG A 81 -4.49 -15.75 3.34
C ARG A 81 -3.07 -15.24 3.09
N GLN A 82 -2.78 -14.70 1.91
CA GLN A 82 -1.42 -14.24 1.57
C GLN A 82 -1.04 -12.98 2.36
N ILE A 83 -1.96 -12.04 2.58
CA ILE A 83 -1.71 -10.90 3.48
C ILE A 83 -1.48 -11.38 4.91
N GLY A 84 -2.24 -12.37 5.39
CA GLY A 84 -2.02 -13.01 6.68
C GLY A 84 -0.61 -13.58 6.82
N LEU A 85 -0.15 -14.32 5.80
CA LEU A 85 1.22 -14.87 5.77
C LEU A 85 2.29 -13.77 5.71
N LEU A 86 2.06 -12.72 4.93
CA LEU A 86 2.98 -11.58 4.83
C LEU A 86 3.22 -10.93 6.20
N VAL A 87 2.14 -10.59 6.92
CA VAL A 87 2.28 -9.94 8.24
C VAL A 87 2.79 -10.89 9.33
N GLN A 88 2.50 -12.20 9.23
CA GLN A 88 3.06 -13.21 10.13
C GLN A 88 4.57 -13.36 9.93
N ASN A 89 5.05 -13.31 8.68
CA ASN A 89 6.46 -13.48 8.36
C ASN A 89 7.29 -12.20 8.33
N GLN A 90 6.70 -11.02 8.61
CA GLN A 90 7.38 -9.72 8.44
C GLN A 90 8.73 -9.59 9.18
N SER A 91 8.94 -10.31 10.28
CA SER A 91 10.22 -10.29 11.02
C SER A 91 11.36 -11.00 10.29
N ASN A 92 11.04 -11.83 9.29
CA ASN A 92 11.98 -12.58 8.47
C ASN A 92 12.15 -11.97 7.07
N LEU A 93 11.54 -10.80 6.82
CA LEU A 93 11.55 -10.12 5.53
C LEU A 93 12.31 -8.80 5.67
N THR A 94 13.08 -8.46 4.64
CA THR A 94 13.54 -7.07 4.50
C THR A 94 12.35 -6.16 4.15
N PRO A 95 12.44 -4.84 4.39
CA PRO A 95 11.41 -3.90 3.95
C PRO A 95 11.12 -3.99 2.45
N GLU A 96 12.14 -4.23 1.63
CA GLU A 96 12.03 -4.44 0.20
C GLU A 96 11.24 -5.70 -0.12
N GLU A 97 11.58 -6.83 0.49
CA GLU A 97 10.85 -8.10 0.31
C GLU A 97 9.38 -7.97 0.74
N PHE A 98 9.12 -7.27 1.85
CA PHE A 98 7.76 -7.00 2.31
C PHE A 98 6.98 -6.19 1.27
N PHE A 99 7.56 -5.11 0.76
CA PHE A 99 6.95 -4.25 -0.24
C PHE A 99 6.70 -4.97 -1.57
N ILE A 100 7.68 -5.73 -2.05
CA ILE A 100 7.56 -6.53 -3.28
C ILE A 100 6.43 -7.56 -3.13
N THR A 101 6.44 -8.31 -2.03
CA THR A 101 5.41 -9.33 -1.75
C THR A 101 4.01 -8.70 -1.68
N PHE A 102 3.89 -7.54 -1.03
CA PHE A 102 2.61 -6.81 -0.98
C PHE A 102 2.13 -6.41 -2.38
N GLU A 103 3.01 -5.84 -3.20
CA GLU A 103 2.69 -5.40 -4.56
C GLU A 103 2.32 -6.57 -5.48
N ASP A 104 2.91 -7.75 -5.28
CA ASP A 104 2.60 -9.00 -6.01
C ASP A 104 1.24 -9.59 -5.61
N ILE A 105 0.87 -9.51 -4.33
CA ILE A 105 -0.47 -9.89 -3.85
C ILE A 105 -1.52 -8.96 -4.47
N HIS A 106 -1.20 -7.66 -4.53
CA HIS A 106 -2.02 -6.62 -5.15
C HIS A 106 -3.48 -6.64 -4.64
N PRO A 107 -3.71 -6.46 -3.33
CA PRO A 107 -4.97 -6.85 -2.68
C PRO A 107 -6.21 -6.02 -3.06
N TYR A 108 -6.05 -4.84 -3.65
CA TYR A 108 -7.13 -3.88 -3.89
C TYR A 108 -7.43 -3.66 -5.37
N ASN A 109 -8.58 -3.02 -5.66
CA ASN A 109 -8.92 -2.57 -7.01
C ASN A 109 -8.10 -1.34 -7.42
N ASP A 110 -7.70 -0.52 -6.44
CA ASP A 110 -6.93 0.71 -6.67
C ASP A 110 -6.09 1.06 -5.44
N GLY A 111 -5.03 1.85 -5.64
CA GLY A 111 -4.20 2.39 -4.57
C GLY A 111 -3.18 1.42 -3.98
N ASN A 112 -2.96 0.24 -4.58
CA ASN A 112 -1.97 -0.74 -4.11
C ASN A 112 -0.58 -0.10 -3.98
N GLY A 113 -0.05 0.51 -5.05
CA GLY A 113 1.27 1.15 -5.01
C GLY A 113 1.40 2.21 -3.91
N ARG A 114 0.34 3.00 -3.68
CA ARG A 114 0.32 4.02 -2.61
C ARG A 114 0.37 3.39 -1.22
N VAL A 115 -0.40 2.34 -0.97
CA VAL A 115 -0.35 1.60 0.30
C VAL A 115 1.02 0.94 0.47
N GLY A 116 1.58 0.36 -0.59
CA GLY A 116 2.92 -0.22 -0.58
C GLY A 116 4.00 0.80 -0.21
N GLU A 117 3.98 2.00 -0.82
CA GLU A 117 4.90 3.10 -0.51
C GLU A 117 4.82 3.52 0.97
N ILE A 118 3.61 3.63 1.51
CA ILE A 118 3.40 4.00 2.93
C ILE A 118 3.91 2.90 3.87
N LEU A 119 3.63 1.62 3.56
CA LEU A 119 4.12 0.50 4.35
C LEU A 119 5.65 0.41 4.31
N PHE A 120 6.26 0.65 3.15
CA PHE A 120 7.71 0.72 3.03
C PHE A 120 8.31 1.88 3.85
N TYR A 121 7.66 3.05 3.81
CA TYR A 121 8.05 4.18 4.66
C TYR A 121 7.96 3.81 6.14
N ARG A 122 6.90 3.14 6.58
CA ARG A 122 6.76 2.70 7.98
C ARG A 122 7.92 1.81 8.41
N LEU A 123 8.41 0.95 7.53
CA LEU A 123 9.49 0.01 7.82
C LEU A 123 10.89 0.64 7.76
N THR A 124 11.08 1.72 6.98
CA THR A 124 12.42 2.28 6.68
C THR A 124 12.62 3.73 7.11
N GLY A 125 11.54 4.47 7.36
CA GLY A 125 11.54 5.93 7.48
C GLY A 125 11.76 6.67 6.14
N SER A 126 11.69 5.96 5.00
CA SER A 126 12.04 6.49 3.67
C SER A 126 10.99 6.17 2.60
N PHE A 127 10.77 7.12 1.69
CA PHE A 127 9.93 6.92 0.50
C PHE A 127 10.72 6.40 -0.72
N ALA A 128 12.00 6.07 -0.56
CA ALA A 128 12.83 5.53 -1.62
C ALA A 128 12.52 4.04 -1.85
N VAL A 129 11.32 3.76 -2.36
CA VAL A 129 10.91 2.39 -2.70
C VAL A 129 11.78 1.81 -3.82
N PRO A 130 12.00 0.48 -3.85
CA PRO A 130 12.67 -0.18 -4.96
C PRO A 130 12.00 0.14 -6.31
N SER A 131 12.80 0.53 -7.29
CA SER A 131 12.35 0.65 -8.68
C SER A 131 12.26 -0.73 -9.31
N PHE A 132 11.11 -1.05 -9.88
CA PHE A 132 10.94 -2.25 -10.70
C PHE A 132 11.36 -1.93 -12.13
N ASN A 133 12.41 -2.59 -12.63
CA ASN A 133 12.75 -2.61 -14.05
C ASN A 133 11.78 -3.52 -14.81
#